data_AF-A0AAW5L2R1-F1
#
_entry.id   AF-A0AAW5L2R1-F1
#
_cell.length_a   1.000
_cell.length_b   1.000
_cell.length_c   1.000
_cell.angle_alpha   90.00
_cell.angle_beta   90.00
_cell.angle_gamma   90.00
#
_symmetry.space_group_name_H-M   'P 1'
#
loop_
_entity.id
_entity.type
_entity.pdbx_description
1 polymer ?
#
loop_
_entity_poly.entity_id
_entity_poly.type
_entity_poly.pdbx_seq_one_letter_code
_entity_poly.pdbx_strand_id
1 'polypeptide(L)'
;MPLKEFKQILEKGSIPIGQSGILGKSLRQFDEIQYENETYLIIWHPIYNEFVGSHESGNWISHTDLHKAVWIRNLKEAFVTKK
;
A
#
# COMPACT_ATOMS: atom_id res chain seq x y z
N MET A 1 -14.62 4.71 10.95
CA MET A 1 -13.71 5.88 10.87
C MET A 1 -14.39 6.99 10.07
N PRO A 2 -14.45 8.26 10.52
CA PRO A 2 -15.02 9.35 9.76
C PRO A 2 -14.21 9.64 8.48
N LEU A 3 -14.87 9.99 7.37
CA LEU A 3 -14.26 10.34 6.08
C LEU A 3 -13.12 11.38 6.19
N LYS A 4 -13.18 12.25 7.19
CA LYS A 4 -12.17 13.29 7.47
C LYS A 4 -10.82 12.71 7.91
N GLU A 5 -10.83 11.70 8.78
CA GLU A 5 -9.60 11.01 9.22
C GLU A 5 -8.99 10.20 8.07
N PHE A 6 -9.84 9.54 7.28
CA PHE A 6 -9.41 8.81 6.08
C PHE A 6 -8.69 9.72 5.08
N LYS A 7 -9.26 10.90 4.78
CA LYS A 7 -8.59 11.89 3.90
C LYS A 7 -7.24 12.34 4.44
N GLN A 8 -7.13 12.58 5.74
CA GLN A 8 -5.86 12.97 6.37
C GLN A 8 -4.80 11.86 6.28
N ILE A 9 -5.19 10.60 6.40
CA ILE A 9 -4.30 9.44 6.19
C ILE A 9 -3.84 9.38 4.74
N LEU A 10 -4.73 9.59 3.77
CA LEU A 10 -4.37 9.65 2.35
C LEU A 10 -3.42 10.82 2.01
N GLU A 11 -3.62 11.97 2.64
CA GLU A 11 -2.80 13.17 2.41
C GLU A 11 -1.38 13.06 2.99
N LYS A 12 -1.20 12.37 4.13
CA LYS A 12 0.08 12.20 4.85
C LYS A 12 1.19 11.50 4.05
N GLY A 13 0.91 10.94 2.88
CA GLY A 13 1.95 10.46 1.98
C GLY A 13 2.26 8.97 2.12
N SER A 14 3.53 8.62 1.91
CA SER A 14 4.06 7.26 1.98
C SER A 14 4.21 6.82 3.44
N ILE A 15 3.08 6.54 4.09
CA ILE A 15 3.02 6.10 5.50
C ILE A 15 3.58 4.69 5.60
N PRO A 16 4.60 4.42 6.43
CA PRO A 16 5.06 3.07 6.72
C PRO A 16 3.94 2.24 7.34
N ILE A 17 3.75 1.03 6.82
CA ILE A 17 2.69 0.13 7.30
C ILE A 17 3.19 -0.84 8.38
N GLY A 18 4.43 -0.67 8.85
CA GLY A 18 5.03 -1.55 9.86
C GLY A 18 5.44 -2.93 9.34
N GLN A 19 5.48 -3.12 8.02
CA GLN A 19 5.94 -4.35 7.38
C GLN A 19 7.08 -4.09 6.38
N SER A 20 7.78 -5.17 6.05
CA SER A 20 8.78 -5.20 4.99
C SER A 20 8.44 -6.31 4.01
N GLY A 21 8.62 -6.05 2.72
CA GLY A 21 8.47 -7.07 1.67
C GLY A 21 9.65 -8.05 1.68
N ILE A 22 9.62 -9.01 0.75
CA ILE A 22 10.61 -10.11 0.66
C ILE A 22 12.06 -9.60 0.62
N LEU A 23 12.30 -8.46 -0.03
CA LEU A 23 13.63 -7.87 -0.17
C LEU A 23 14.05 -7.02 1.05
N GLY A 24 13.35 -7.13 2.18
CA GLY A 24 13.61 -6.36 3.40
C GLY A 24 13.22 -4.89 3.30
N LYS A 25 12.64 -4.45 2.17
CA LYS A 25 12.23 -3.07 1.96
C LYS A 25 10.95 -2.77 2.74
N SER A 26 11.01 -1.72 3.57
CA SER A 26 9.84 -1.25 4.31
C SER A 26 8.73 -0.84 3.35
N LEU A 27 7.57 -1.46 3.55
CA LEU A 27 6.36 -1.19 2.77
C LEU A 27 5.63 0.02 3.34
N ARG A 28 5.04 0.78 2.42
CA ARG A 28 4.35 2.03 2.70
C ARG A 28 3.07 2.12 1.90
N GLN A 29 2.15 2.97 2.34
CA GLN A 29 0.97 3.31 1.55
C GLN A 29 1.39 3.86 0.17
N PHE A 30 0.63 3.47 -0.85
CA PHE A 30 0.89 3.75 -2.26
C PHE A 30 2.15 3.08 -2.85
N ASP A 31 2.75 2.13 -2.15
CA ASP A 31 3.68 1.22 -2.81
C ASP A 31 2.91 0.30 -3.75
N GLU A 32 3.37 0.21 -4.99
CA GLU A 32 3.09 -0.91 -5.88
C GLU A 32 3.97 -2.09 -5.48
N ILE A 33 3.34 -3.25 -5.36
CA ILE A 33 3.97 -4.50 -4.96
C ILE A 33 3.55 -5.61 -5.91
N GLN A 34 4.40 -6.61 -6.09
CA GLN A 34 4.09 -7.83 -6.83
C GLN A 34 3.85 -8.99 -5.86
N TYR A 35 2.76 -9.72 -6.07
CA TYR A 35 2.42 -10.94 -5.33
C TYR A 35 1.71 -11.90 -6.28
N GLU A 36 2.12 -13.18 -6.29
CA GLU A 36 1.55 -14.22 -7.17
C GLU A 36 1.43 -13.79 -8.65
N ASN A 37 2.45 -13.09 -9.17
CA ASN A 37 2.53 -12.51 -10.52
C ASN A 37 1.56 -11.36 -10.84
N GLU A 38 0.74 -10.94 -9.90
CA GLU A 38 -0.15 -9.77 -10.03
C GLU A 38 0.42 -8.55 -9.30
N THR A 39 -0.02 -7.36 -9.72
CA THR A 39 0.41 -6.08 -9.15
C THR A 39 -0.68 -5.49 -8.27
N TYR A 40 -0.32 -5.17 -7.03
CA TYR A 40 -1.23 -4.63 -6.03
C TYR A 40 -0.77 -3.27 -5.56
N LEU A 41 -1.72 -2.45 -5.10
CA LEU A 41 -1.44 -1.16 -4.48
C LEU A 41 -1.73 -1.22 -2.98
N ILE A 42 -0.76 -0.85 -2.15
CA ILE A 42 -0.97 -0.79 -0.70
C ILE A 42 -1.86 0.40 -0.35
N ILE A 43 -3.05 0.13 0.20
CA ILE A 43 -4.01 1.14 0.65
C ILE A 43 -4.59 0.79 2.02
N TRP A 44 -5.18 1.78 2.68
CA TRP A 44 -5.94 1.56 3.91
C TRP A 44 -7.35 1.03 3.60
N HIS A 45 -7.72 -0.11 4.17
CA HIS A 45 -9.05 -0.70 4.03
C HIS A 45 -9.97 -0.26 5.20
N PRO A 46 -11.00 0.56 4.96
CA PRO A 46 -11.77 1.19 6.04
C PRO A 46 -12.68 0.22 6.82
N ILE A 47 -13.06 -0.92 6.23
CA ILE A 47 -13.91 -1.93 6.88
C ILE A 47 -13.09 -2.80 7.85
N TYR A 48 -11.87 -3.16 7.46
CA TYR A 48 -10.98 -4.01 8.26
C TYR A 48 -10.03 -3.20 9.15
N ASN A 49 -9.95 -1.88 8.92
CA ASN A 49 -9.13 -0.95 9.68
C ASN A 49 -7.63 -1.34 9.67
N GLU A 50 -7.15 -1.75 8.49
CA GLU A 50 -5.77 -2.20 8.26
C GLU A 50 -5.27 -1.85 6.85
N PHE A 51 -3.97 -2.01 6.60
CA PHE A 51 -3.39 -1.87 5.27
C PHE A 51 -3.47 -3.18 4.49
N VAL A 52 -3.94 -3.10 3.26
CA VAL A 52 -4.08 -4.24 2.34
C VAL A 52 -3.41 -3.94 1.01
N GLY A 53 -3.01 -4.99 0.29
CA GLY A 53 -2.65 -4.88 -1.12
C GLY A 53 -3.92 -4.97 -1.94
N SER A 54 -4.38 -3.90 -2.55
CA SER A 54 -5.61 -3.87 -3.35
C SER A 54 -5.31 -4.15 -4.82
N HIS A 55 -6.12 -4.99 -5.44
CA HIS A 55 -6.10 -5.26 -6.88
C HIS A 55 -7.26 -4.57 -7.60
N GLU A 56 -7.12 -4.32 -8.90
CA GLU A 56 -8.19 -3.72 -9.71
C GLU A 56 -9.41 -4.63 -9.88
N SER A 57 -9.24 -5.96 -9.76
CA SER A 57 -10.33 -6.93 -9.82
C SER A 57 -11.26 -6.90 -8.60
N GLY A 58 -10.91 -6.13 -7.56
CA GLY A 58 -11.59 -6.14 -6.26
C GLY A 58 -11.04 -7.17 -5.27
N ASN A 59 -10.07 -8.00 -5.68
CA ASN A 59 -9.32 -8.85 -4.76
C ASN A 59 -8.37 -8.02 -3.89
N TRP A 60 -7.98 -8.57 -2.73
CA TRP A 60 -6.95 -7.96 -1.90
C TRP A 60 -6.08 -8.99 -1.19
N ILE A 61 -4.86 -8.56 -0.85
CA ILE A 61 -3.90 -9.27 -0.01
C ILE A 61 -4.05 -8.73 1.41
N SER A 62 -4.20 -9.65 2.37
CA SER A 62 -4.32 -9.32 3.79
C SER A 62 -3.07 -8.59 4.29
N HIS A 63 -3.21 -7.80 5.37
CA HIS A 63 -2.05 -7.17 6.00
C HIS A 63 -0.97 -8.20 6.32
N THR A 64 -1.34 -9.36 6.86
CA THR A 64 -0.41 -10.41 7.25
C THR A 64 0.37 -11.02 6.09
N ASP A 65 -0.15 -10.99 4.86
CA ASP A 65 0.51 -11.58 3.69
C ASP A 65 1.38 -10.59 2.91
N LEU A 66 1.31 -9.29 3.21
CA LEU A 66 2.08 -8.25 2.52
C LEU A 66 3.60 -8.48 2.58
N HIS A 67 4.11 -9.13 3.63
CA HIS A 67 5.53 -9.48 3.73
C HIS A 67 6.03 -10.43 2.63
N LYS A 68 5.11 -11.17 1.98
CA LYS A 68 5.39 -12.06 0.86
C LYS A 68 5.44 -11.33 -0.48
N ALA A 69 5.19 -10.02 -0.50
CA ALA A 69 5.22 -9.26 -1.72
C ALA A 69 6.60 -8.69 -2.03
N VAL A 70 6.89 -8.50 -3.31
CA VAL A 70 8.09 -7.81 -3.80
C VAL A 70 7.75 -6.35 -4.03
N TRP A 71 8.49 -5.44 -3.39
CA TRP A 71 8.32 -4.00 -3.62
C TRP A 71 8.76 -3.61 -5.04
N ILE A 72 7.96 -2.81 -5.74
CA ILE A 72 8.27 -2.29 -7.09
C ILE A 72 8.64 -0.81 -7.04
N ARG A 73 7.70 0.05 -6.65
CA ARG A 73 7.88 1.50 -6.58
C ARG A 73 6.85 2.14 -5.66
N ASN A 74 7.13 3.34 -5.16
CA ASN A 74 6.10 4.17 -4.53
C ASN A 74 5.49 5.12 -5.57
N LEU A 75 4.17 5.06 -5.74
CA LEU A 75 3.50 5.92 -6.73
C LEU A 75 3.62 7.40 -6.39
N LYS A 76 3.59 7.78 -5.11
CA LYS A 76 3.73 9.21 -4.73
C LYS A 76 5.10 9.77 -5.06
N GLU A 77 6.17 8.98 -4.93
CA GLU A 77 7.52 9.42 -5.32
C GLU A 77 7.60 9.72 -6.82
N ALA A 78 6.93 8.93 -7.66
CA ALA A 78 6.90 9.12 -9.11
C ALA A 78 6.15 10.39 -9.56
N PHE A 79 5.20 10.90 -8.75
CA PHE A 79 4.45 12.12 -9.06
C PHE A 79 5.11 13.40 -8.54
N VAL A 80 6.07 13.30 -7.60
CA VAL A 80 6.80 14.47 -7.07
C VAL A 80 7.84 14.99 -8.06
N THR A 81 8.32 14.15 -8.99
CA THR A 81 9.32 14.50 -10.02
C THR A 81 8.76 15.17 -11.27
N LYS A 82 7.44 15.36 -11.39
CA LYS A 82 6.84 16.23 -12.43
C LYS A 82 6.59 17.62 -11.86
N LYS A 83 7.63 18.45 -11.79
CA LYS A 83 7.52 19.88 -11.54
C LYS A 83 8.39 20.66 -12.50
#